data_AF-A0A2B4S4Y8-F1
#
_entry.id   AF-A0A2B4S4Y8-F1
#
_cell.length_a   1.000
_cell.length_b   1.000
_cell.length_c   1.000
_cell.angle_alpha   90.00
_cell.angle_beta   90.00
_cell.angle_gamma   90.00
#
_symmetry.space_group_name_H-M   'P 1'
#
loop_
_entity.id
_entity.type
_entity.pdbx_description
1 polymer ?
#
loop_
_entity_poly.entity_id
_entity_poly.type
_entity_poly.pdbx_seq_one_letter_code
_entity_poly.pdbx_strand_id
1 'polypeptide(L)'
;MAWKSSVFNGFIMVVIVLNSLVIGFETVEEWKVAYKNVFKALDELFLAIYTMEFVMKLYAEPRGYWKSSYNRFDVSILALSYVQVIMDELNVGDKILTPLRLLRAARTLRTISFIEGLQVLVTALIDTIRNSVLNVVILLSMLMAFFAVVGYYIFGYEEETGDKENWGTLSTAMLTLFTFVTVDGWTEIQKDLDKRPYSQWFTIIFIFLGHFIFTNLFIGIIIMNIHEATEKFIAQQKQEHEAILQMKKDFLFQRQRDDVKEMLEKQKNSQYANFEEMTRSFQQTLRHDDYVIMSDPCSNLTWIEAFLTTTDHLDLYTYRCQQIQFQIANVLADMAEMKLKEKEQEAALQASALPRGMQLFMRAKAAMTKKTA
;
A
#
# COMPACT_ATOMS: atom_id res chain seq x y z
N MET A 1 8.30 5.63 -29.19
CA MET A 1 6.87 5.31 -29.40
C MET A 1 6.57 4.44 -30.64
N ALA A 2 7.52 4.13 -31.54
CA ALA A 2 7.25 3.34 -32.75
C ALA A 2 7.25 1.79 -32.58
N TRP A 3 7.71 1.27 -31.44
CA TRP A 3 7.91 -0.17 -31.22
C TRP A 3 6.74 -0.89 -30.53
N LYS A 4 5.72 -0.13 -30.07
CA LYS A 4 4.45 -0.68 -29.56
C LYS A 4 3.46 -1.04 -30.69
N SER A 5 3.95 -1.14 -31.92
CA SER A 5 3.13 -1.62 -33.04
C SER A 5 2.74 -3.08 -32.77
N SER A 6 1.45 -3.32 -32.52
CA SER A 6 0.87 -4.65 -32.39
C SER A 6 1.21 -5.55 -33.60
N VAL A 7 1.50 -4.96 -34.76
CA VAL A 7 1.89 -5.67 -35.98
C VAL A 7 3.31 -6.22 -35.90
N PHE A 8 4.29 -5.42 -35.46
CA PHE A 8 5.68 -5.90 -35.28
C PHE A 8 5.72 -7.00 -34.22
N ASN A 9 4.98 -6.78 -33.15
CA ASN A 9 4.82 -7.75 -32.10
C ASN A 9 4.16 -9.06 -32.62
N GLY A 10 3.02 -8.96 -33.30
CA GLY A 10 2.36 -10.13 -33.90
C GLY A 10 3.25 -10.89 -34.88
N PHE A 11 4.08 -10.19 -35.66
CA PHE A 11 5.05 -10.80 -36.56
C PHE A 11 6.10 -11.65 -35.81
N ILE A 12 6.73 -11.09 -34.78
CA ILE A 12 7.72 -11.82 -33.97
C ILE A 12 7.10 -13.04 -33.28
N MET A 13 5.86 -12.93 -32.79
CA MET A 13 5.12 -14.08 -32.26
C MET A 13 5.00 -15.21 -33.29
N VAL A 14 4.53 -14.89 -34.50
CA VAL A 14 4.37 -15.88 -35.57
C VAL A 14 5.71 -16.54 -35.88
N VAL A 15 6.80 -15.77 -35.91
CA VAL A 15 8.16 -16.30 -36.10
C VAL A 15 8.54 -17.30 -34.99
N ILE A 16 8.27 -16.99 -33.72
CA ILE A 16 8.56 -17.89 -32.58
C ILE A 16 7.74 -19.18 -32.67
N VAL A 17 6.44 -19.08 -33.00
CA VAL A 17 5.57 -20.24 -33.15
C VAL A 17 6.04 -21.12 -34.31
N LEU A 18 6.37 -20.52 -35.47
CA LEU A 18 6.91 -21.24 -36.61
C LEU A 18 8.25 -21.91 -36.27
N ASN A 19 9.14 -21.22 -35.57
CA ASN A 19 10.40 -21.80 -35.11
C ASN A 19 10.17 -23.00 -34.17
N SER A 20 9.19 -22.90 -33.28
CA SER A 20 8.82 -24.00 -32.37
C SER A 20 8.27 -25.21 -33.12
N LEU A 21 7.44 -25.00 -34.15
CA LEU A 21 6.94 -26.06 -35.02
C LEU A 21 8.07 -26.73 -35.82
N VAL A 22 9.01 -25.93 -36.34
CA VAL A 22 10.18 -26.44 -37.07
C VAL A 22 11.05 -27.33 -36.17
N ILE A 23 11.30 -26.92 -34.93
CA ILE A 23 12.02 -27.74 -33.92
C ILE A 23 11.25 -29.05 -33.65
N GLY A 24 9.92 -28.98 -33.53
CA GLY A 24 9.08 -30.17 -33.37
C GLY A 24 9.20 -31.15 -34.55
N PHE A 25 9.14 -30.65 -35.78
CA PHE A 25 9.31 -31.47 -36.99
C PHE A 25 10.73 -32.04 -37.14
N GLU A 26 11.75 -31.31 -36.71
CA GLU A 26 13.13 -31.82 -36.71
C GLU A 26 13.33 -33.01 -35.74
N THR A 27 12.41 -33.20 -34.78
CA THR A 27 12.49 -34.32 -33.83
C THR A 27 12.14 -35.66 -34.50
N VAL A 28 11.43 -35.64 -35.63
CA VAL A 28 11.12 -36.85 -36.40
C VAL A 28 12.33 -37.23 -37.25
N GLU A 29 12.94 -38.38 -36.96
CA GLU A 29 14.21 -38.80 -37.55
C GLU A 29 14.15 -38.95 -39.08
N GLU A 30 13.02 -39.45 -39.61
CA GLU A 30 12.77 -39.56 -41.06
C GLU A 30 12.86 -38.20 -41.77
N TRP A 31 12.27 -37.16 -41.17
CA TRP A 31 12.19 -35.83 -41.78
C TRP A 31 13.51 -35.09 -41.62
N LYS A 32 14.16 -35.26 -40.47
CA LYS A 32 15.47 -34.67 -40.17
C LYS A 32 16.53 -35.07 -41.20
N VAL A 33 16.56 -36.35 -41.58
CA VAL A 33 17.53 -36.84 -42.58
C VAL A 33 17.15 -36.34 -43.98
N ALA A 34 15.87 -36.40 -44.35
CA ALA A 34 15.39 -35.99 -45.67
C ALA A 34 15.59 -34.49 -45.96
N TYR A 35 15.38 -33.63 -44.97
CA TYR A 35 15.36 -32.17 -45.13
C TYR A 35 16.44 -31.44 -44.32
N LYS A 36 17.55 -32.12 -43.99
CA LYS A 36 18.63 -31.59 -43.14
C LYS A 36 19.10 -30.17 -43.52
N ASN A 37 19.29 -29.91 -44.81
CA ASN A 37 19.75 -28.59 -45.30
C ASN A 37 18.67 -27.51 -45.16
N VAL A 38 17.39 -27.87 -45.30
CA VAL A 38 16.27 -26.95 -45.13
C VAL A 38 16.14 -26.55 -43.66
N PHE A 39 16.22 -27.52 -42.74
CA PHE A 39 16.20 -27.24 -41.31
C PHE A 39 17.37 -26.34 -40.87
N LYS A 40 18.58 -26.60 -41.36
CA LYS A 40 19.74 -25.74 -41.10
C LYS A 40 19.53 -24.30 -41.61
N ALA A 41 19.01 -24.13 -42.82
CA ALA A 41 18.74 -22.82 -43.40
C ALA A 41 17.64 -22.06 -42.63
N LEU A 42 16.60 -22.77 -42.18
CA LEU A 42 15.54 -22.18 -41.35
C LEU A 42 16.06 -21.74 -40.00
N ASP A 43 16.88 -22.56 -39.32
CA ASP A 43 17.50 -22.21 -38.04
C ASP A 43 18.36 -20.95 -38.12
N GLU A 44 19.16 -20.83 -39.18
CA GLU A 44 19.99 -19.64 -39.43
C GLU A 44 19.14 -18.41 -39.75
N LEU A 45 18.04 -18.58 -40.51
CA LEU A 45 17.07 -17.53 -40.79
C LEU A 45 16.36 -17.04 -39.51
N PHE A 46 15.91 -17.96 -38.64
CA PHE A 46 15.31 -17.59 -37.37
C PHE A 46 16.31 -16.86 -36.47
N LEU A 47 17.55 -17.35 -36.40
CA LEU A 47 18.62 -16.67 -35.65
C LEU A 47 18.86 -15.25 -36.18
N ALA A 48 18.89 -15.06 -37.50
CA ALA A 48 19.06 -13.74 -38.12
C ALA A 48 17.91 -12.80 -37.76
N ILE A 49 16.65 -13.27 -37.80
CA ILE A 49 15.47 -12.48 -37.40
C ILE A 49 15.58 -12.07 -35.92
N TYR A 50 15.98 -13.00 -35.04
CA TYR A 50 16.15 -12.73 -33.62
C TYR A 50 17.28 -11.73 -33.33
N THR A 51 18.38 -11.81 -34.06
CA THR A 51 19.47 -10.83 -33.96
C THR A 51 19.02 -9.46 -34.43
N MET A 52 18.26 -9.40 -35.54
CA MET A 52 17.69 -8.14 -36.03
C MET A 52 16.76 -7.51 -35.01
N GLU A 53 15.86 -8.30 -34.41
CA GLU A 53 14.96 -7.88 -33.34
C GLU A 53 15.74 -7.31 -32.14
N PHE A 54 16.80 -7.99 -31.70
CA PHE A 54 17.66 -7.54 -30.61
C PHE A 54 18.33 -6.20 -30.93
N VAL A 55 18.98 -6.09 -32.09
CA VAL A 55 19.67 -4.85 -32.52
C VAL A 55 18.69 -3.70 -32.62
N MET A 56 17.50 -3.94 -33.16
CA MET A 56 16.42 -2.96 -33.24
C MET A 56 15.97 -2.45 -31.87
N LYS A 57 15.69 -3.37 -30.93
CA LYS A 57 15.30 -3.02 -29.55
C LYS A 57 16.43 -2.28 -28.81
N LEU A 58 17.68 -2.68 -29.03
CA LEU A 58 18.85 -2.05 -28.41
C LEU A 58 19.10 -0.63 -28.97
N TYR A 59 18.94 -0.44 -30.28
CA TYR A 59 19.08 0.88 -30.92
C TYR A 59 18.00 1.85 -30.46
N ALA A 60 16.77 1.37 -30.31
CA ALA A 60 15.63 2.18 -29.87
C ALA A 60 15.78 2.72 -28.45
N GLU A 61 16.15 1.86 -27.49
CA GLU A 61 16.25 2.20 -26.08
C GLU A 61 17.46 1.54 -25.40
N PRO A 62 18.69 2.03 -25.65
CA PRO A 62 19.90 1.38 -25.18
C PRO A 62 19.99 1.28 -23.64
N ARG A 63 19.44 2.25 -22.90
CA ARG A 63 19.37 2.22 -21.43
C ARG A 63 18.09 1.58 -20.87
N GLY A 64 16.98 1.65 -21.62
CA GLY A 64 15.69 1.08 -21.22
C GLY A 64 15.69 -0.44 -21.36
N TYR A 65 16.35 -0.96 -22.40
CA TYR A 65 16.43 -2.37 -22.72
C TYR A 65 16.89 -3.23 -21.54
N TRP A 66 17.98 -2.83 -20.87
CA TRP A 66 18.57 -3.58 -19.77
C TRP A 66 17.78 -3.54 -18.47
N LYS A 67 16.79 -2.64 -18.33
CA LYS A 67 15.95 -2.59 -17.12
C LYS A 67 14.93 -3.72 -17.09
N SER A 68 14.43 -4.15 -18.26
CA SER A 68 13.44 -5.23 -18.36
C SER A 68 14.09 -6.61 -18.16
N SER A 69 13.57 -7.38 -17.19
CA SER A 69 14.02 -8.76 -16.92
C SER A 69 13.80 -9.69 -18.13
N TYR A 70 12.71 -9.50 -18.87
CA TYR A 70 12.37 -10.32 -20.04
C TYR A 70 13.28 -10.05 -21.23
N ASN A 71 13.66 -8.79 -21.45
CA ASN A 71 14.65 -8.45 -22.47
C ASN A 71 16.03 -9.06 -22.15
N ARG A 72 16.44 -9.06 -20.87
CA ARG A 72 17.69 -9.73 -20.45
C ARG A 72 17.63 -11.24 -20.71
N PHE A 73 16.48 -11.87 -20.51
CA PHE A 73 16.26 -13.29 -20.80
C PHE A 73 16.39 -13.60 -22.30
N ASP A 74 15.78 -12.77 -23.16
CA ASP A 74 15.90 -12.91 -24.62
C ASP A 74 17.36 -12.82 -25.10
N VAL A 75 18.15 -11.86 -24.59
CA VAL A 75 19.59 -11.78 -24.93
C VAL A 75 20.34 -13.00 -24.47
N SER A 76 20.00 -13.55 -23.30
CA SER A 76 20.66 -14.74 -22.76
C SER A 76 20.44 -15.95 -23.69
N ILE A 77 19.22 -16.10 -24.21
CA ILE A 77 18.89 -17.14 -25.19
C ILE A 77 19.58 -16.90 -26.54
N LEU A 78 19.65 -15.65 -26.99
CA LEU A 78 20.36 -15.29 -28.22
C LEU A 78 21.86 -15.59 -28.10
N ALA A 79 22.48 -15.25 -26.97
CA ALA A 79 23.88 -15.54 -26.68
C ALA A 79 24.14 -17.05 -26.66
N LEU A 80 23.29 -17.83 -25.99
CA LEU A 80 23.35 -19.31 -26.01
C LEU A 80 23.28 -19.86 -27.44
N SER A 81 22.45 -19.27 -28.29
CA SER A 81 22.30 -19.68 -29.69
C SER A 81 23.56 -19.41 -30.51
N TYR A 82 24.23 -18.28 -30.29
CA TYR A 82 25.51 -17.99 -30.93
C TYR A 82 26.66 -18.86 -30.42
N VAL A 83 26.70 -19.15 -29.12
CA VAL A 83 27.69 -20.08 -28.55
C VAL A 83 27.60 -21.45 -29.22
N GLN A 84 26.39 -21.95 -29.49
CA GLN A 84 26.20 -23.21 -30.20
C GLN A 84 26.77 -23.18 -31.63
N VAL A 85 26.50 -22.11 -32.39
CA VAL A 85 27.01 -21.97 -33.77
C VAL A 85 28.53 -21.96 -33.80
N ILE A 86 29.15 -21.18 -32.90
CA ILE A 86 30.61 -21.08 -32.80
C ILE A 86 31.24 -22.43 -32.39
N MET A 87 30.62 -23.14 -31.44
CA MET A 87 31.12 -24.44 -30.97
C MET A 87 30.99 -25.53 -32.03
N ASP A 88 29.92 -25.50 -32.84
CA ASP A 88 29.75 -26.39 -33.99
C ASP A 88 30.82 -26.11 -35.07
N GLU A 89 31.21 -24.84 -35.30
CA GLU A 89 32.29 -24.49 -36.24
C GLU A 89 33.69 -24.88 -35.75
N LEU A 90 33.94 -24.77 -34.45
CA LEU A 90 35.22 -25.14 -33.83
C LEU A 90 35.41 -26.66 -33.65
N ASN A 91 34.42 -27.46 -34.06
CA ASN A 91 34.42 -28.92 -34.00
C ASN A 91 34.75 -29.47 -32.58
N VAL A 92 34.28 -28.75 -31.55
CA VAL A 92 34.46 -29.14 -30.15
C VAL A 92 33.70 -30.46 -29.91
N GLY A 93 34.32 -31.44 -29.27
CA GLY A 93 33.82 -32.83 -29.26
C GLY A 93 32.34 -33.01 -28.88
N ASP A 94 31.68 -34.00 -29.50
CA ASP A 94 30.23 -34.24 -29.42
C ASP A 94 29.67 -34.38 -27.99
N LYS A 95 30.49 -34.75 -27.00
CA LYS A 95 30.07 -34.85 -25.59
C LYS A 95 29.63 -33.51 -24.99
N ILE A 96 30.25 -32.39 -25.41
CA ILE A 96 29.89 -31.05 -24.94
C ILE A 96 28.76 -30.47 -25.80
N LEU A 97 28.75 -30.77 -27.10
CA LEU A 97 27.73 -30.27 -28.03
C LEU A 97 26.34 -30.89 -27.80
N THR A 98 26.25 -32.15 -27.37
CA THR A 98 24.97 -32.85 -27.20
C THR A 98 23.99 -32.11 -26.27
N PRO A 99 24.36 -31.74 -25.02
CA PRO A 99 23.47 -30.95 -24.15
C PRO A 99 23.23 -29.53 -24.68
N LEU A 100 24.23 -28.91 -25.33
CA LEU A 100 24.07 -27.60 -25.97
C LEU A 100 23.06 -27.63 -27.13
N ARG A 101 22.98 -28.74 -27.89
CA ARG A 101 21.97 -28.94 -28.92
C ARG A 101 20.56 -29.01 -28.32
N LEU A 102 20.38 -29.59 -27.13
CA LEU A 102 19.10 -29.59 -26.41
C LEU A 102 18.67 -28.18 -25.97
N LEU A 103 19.63 -27.31 -25.62
CA LEU A 103 19.36 -25.91 -25.27
C LEU A 103 18.82 -25.08 -26.45
N ARG A 104 18.83 -25.59 -27.70
CA ARG A 104 18.11 -24.95 -28.82
C ARG A 104 16.62 -24.85 -28.54
N ALA A 105 16.04 -25.83 -27.83
CA ALA A 105 14.64 -25.80 -27.41
C ALA A 105 14.35 -24.62 -26.47
N ALA A 106 15.34 -24.06 -25.79
CA ALA A 106 15.17 -22.87 -24.95
C ALA A 106 14.69 -21.64 -25.76
N ARG A 107 14.92 -21.60 -27.09
CA ARG A 107 14.38 -20.54 -27.96
C ARG A 107 12.86 -20.51 -27.95
N THR A 108 12.19 -21.65 -27.77
CA THR A 108 10.73 -21.73 -27.65
C THR A 108 10.23 -21.03 -26.37
N LEU A 109 11.07 -20.93 -25.34
CA LEU A 109 10.74 -20.23 -24.08
C LEU A 109 10.69 -18.70 -24.27
N ARG A 110 11.20 -18.15 -25.38
CA ARG A 110 11.00 -16.72 -25.73
C ARG A 110 9.53 -16.38 -25.96
N THR A 111 8.66 -17.36 -26.17
CA THR A 111 7.21 -17.14 -26.15
C THR A 111 6.77 -16.51 -24.83
N ILE A 112 7.42 -16.86 -23.70
CA ILE A 112 7.13 -16.31 -22.37
C ILE A 112 7.46 -14.81 -22.30
N SER A 113 8.60 -14.37 -22.86
CA SER A 113 8.97 -12.95 -22.89
C SER A 113 8.08 -12.13 -23.84
N PHE A 114 7.29 -12.81 -24.69
CA PHE A 114 6.44 -12.18 -25.67
C PHE A 114 4.97 -12.04 -25.22
N ILE A 115 4.42 -13.06 -24.56
CA ILE A 115 3.01 -13.06 -24.10
C ILE A 115 2.92 -12.48 -22.70
N GLU A 116 2.34 -11.29 -22.57
CA GLU A 116 2.09 -10.64 -21.27
C GLU A 116 1.32 -11.56 -20.29
N GLY A 117 0.35 -12.32 -20.78
CA GLY A 117 -0.37 -13.32 -19.96
C GLY A 117 0.53 -14.43 -19.39
N LEU A 118 1.52 -14.92 -20.15
CA LEU A 118 2.47 -15.92 -19.66
C LEU A 118 3.45 -15.30 -18.65
N GLN A 119 3.85 -14.05 -18.87
CA GLN A 119 4.71 -13.32 -17.93
C GLN A 119 4.05 -13.21 -16.56
N VAL A 120 2.76 -12.86 -16.52
CA VAL A 120 1.99 -12.78 -15.27
C VAL A 120 1.95 -14.14 -14.58
N LEU A 121 1.65 -15.21 -15.32
CA LEU A 121 1.60 -16.56 -14.76
C LEU A 121 2.96 -17.02 -14.21
N VAL A 122 4.04 -16.85 -14.98
CA VAL A 122 5.39 -17.25 -14.58
C VAL A 122 5.88 -16.43 -13.39
N THR A 123 5.60 -15.12 -13.36
CA THR A 123 5.94 -14.25 -12.22
C THR A 123 5.21 -14.72 -10.96
N ALA A 124 3.90 -14.97 -11.06
CA ALA A 124 3.11 -15.49 -9.93
C ALA A 124 3.61 -16.85 -9.43
N LEU A 125 4.01 -17.76 -10.33
CA LEU A 125 4.61 -19.04 -9.96
C LEU A 125 5.94 -18.85 -9.22
N ILE A 126 6.83 -18.01 -9.74
CA ILE A 126 8.13 -17.74 -9.10
C ILE A 126 7.93 -17.08 -7.72
N ASP A 127 7.01 -16.13 -7.61
CA ASP A 127 6.69 -15.47 -6.35
C ASP A 127 6.15 -16.47 -5.32
N THR A 128 5.26 -17.37 -5.73
CA THR A 128 4.74 -18.44 -4.87
C THR A 128 5.85 -19.37 -4.41
N ILE A 129 6.71 -19.81 -5.33
CA ILE A 129 7.83 -20.71 -4.99
C ILE A 129 8.75 -20.04 -3.97
N ARG A 130 9.12 -18.77 -4.22
CA ARG A 130 10.08 -18.03 -3.40
C ARG A 130 9.54 -17.66 -2.03
N ASN A 131 8.31 -17.17 -1.95
CA ASN A 131 7.76 -16.62 -0.72
C ASN A 131 7.27 -17.72 0.24
N SER A 132 6.92 -18.89 -0.28
CA SER A 132 6.00 -19.78 0.45
C SER A 132 6.46 -21.23 0.46
N VAL A 133 7.11 -21.67 -0.62
CA VAL A 133 7.39 -23.09 -0.86
C VAL A 133 8.86 -23.43 -0.61
N LEU A 134 9.77 -22.48 -0.85
CA LEU A 134 11.22 -22.70 -0.79
C LEU A 134 11.68 -23.27 0.56
N ASN A 135 11.21 -22.72 1.69
CA ASN A 135 11.61 -23.20 3.01
C ASN A 135 11.19 -24.67 3.26
N VAL A 136 9.98 -25.04 2.80
CA VAL A 136 9.45 -26.39 3.00
C VAL A 136 10.13 -27.38 2.04
N VAL A 137 10.42 -26.97 0.81
CA VAL A 137 11.19 -27.79 -0.15
C VAL A 137 12.62 -28.01 0.33
N ILE A 138 13.26 -27.02 0.94
CA ILE A 138 14.58 -27.19 1.57
C ILE A 138 14.48 -28.20 2.73
N LEU A 139 13.49 -28.07 3.60
CA LEU A 139 13.27 -29.02 4.70
C LEU A 139 13.08 -30.46 4.18
N LEU A 140 12.24 -30.64 3.16
CA LEU A 140 12.01 -31.94 2.52
C LEU A 140 13.31 -32.47 1.87
N SER A 141 14.09 -31.60 1.22
CA SER A 141 15.37 -31.97 0.61
C SER A 141 16.41 -32.41 1.66
N MET A 142 16.45 -31.75 2.82
CA MET A 142 17.32 -32.14 3.93
C MET A 142 16.91 -33.50 4.51
N LEU A 143 15.61 -33.74 4.68
CA LEU A 143 15.10 -35.03 5.12
C LEU A 143 15.46 -36.13 4.12
N MET A 144 15.23 -35.90 2.83
CA MET A 144 15.61 -36.85 1.77
C MET A 144 17.11 -37.12 1.81
N ALA A 145 17.96 -36.10 1.96
CA ALA A 145 19.41 -36.31 2.06
C ALA A 145 19.80 -37.17 3.26
N PHE A 146 19.17 -36.98 4.42
CA PHE A 146 19.38 -37.83 5.59
C PHE A 146 18.98 -39.30 5.30
N PHE A 147 17.77 -39.52 4.79
CA PHE A 147 17.30 -40.86 4.46
C PHE A 147 18.08 -41.50 3.30
N ALA A 148 18.64 -40.69 2.38
CA ALA A 148 19.43 -41.17 1.26
C ALA A 148 20.75 -41.77 1.75
N VAL A 149 21.41 -41.10 2.69
CA VAL A 149 22.62 -41.62 3.34
C VAL A 149 22.29 -42.89 4.13
N VAL A 150 21.20 -42.89 4.90
CA VAL A 150 20.77 -44.07 5.67
C VAL A 150 20.48 -45.26 4.74
N GLY A 151 19.68 -45.07 3.69
CA GLY A 151 19.33 -46.14 2.76
C GLY A 151 20.52 -46.58 1.89
N TYR A 152 21.46 -45.70 1.57
CA TYR A 152 22.74 -46.09 0.97
C TYR A 152 23.46 -47.12 1.86
N TYR A 153 23.60 -46.83 3.16
CA TYR A 153 24.30 -47.75 4.07
C TYR A 153 23.56 -49.06 4.34
N ILE A 154 22.21 -49.06 4.32
CA ILE A 154 21.42 -50.27 4.61
C ILE A 154 21.22 -51.12 3.36
N PHE A 155 20.95 -50.52 2.20
CA PHE A 155 20.51 -51.23 1.00
C PHE A 155 21.52 -51.23 -0.14
N GLY A 156 22.40 -50.22 -0.21
CA GLY A 156 23.32 -50.01 -1.34
C GLY A 156 24.80 -50.25 -1.04
N TYR A 157 25.21 -50.32 0.22
CA TYR A 157 26.64 -50.38 0.61
C TYR A 157 27.32 -51.69 0.18
N GLU A 158 26.65 -52.82 0.39
CA GLU A 158 27.21 -54.14 0.09
C GLU A 158 27.47 -54.30 -1.42
N GLU A 159 28.63 -54.86 -1.78
CA GLU A 159 29.11 -54.87 -3.17
C GLU A 159 28.39 -55.93 -4.03
N GLU A 160 28.16 -57.12 -3.48
CA GLU A 160 27.57 -58.24 -4.22
C GLU A 160 26.04 -58.31 -4.12
N THR A 161 25.49 -57.96 -2.97
CA THR A 161 24.05 -58.08 -2.72
C THR A 161 23.35 -56.73 -2.78
N GLY A 162 24.06 -55.59 -2.79
CA GLY A 162 23.50 -54.24 -2.69
C GLY A 162 22.70 -53.80 -3.91
N ASP A 163 21.66 -53.00 -3.70
CA ASP A 163 20.86 -52.42 -4.78
C ASP A 163 21.59 -51.17 -5.28
N LYS A 164 22.48 -51.37 -6.26
CA LYS A 164 23.29 -50.28 -6.81
C LYS A 164 22.47 -49.36 -7.74
N GLU A 165 21.36 -49.84 -8.28
CA GLU A 165 20.49 -49.06 -9.17
C GLU A 165 19.77 -47.96 -8.38
N ASN A 166 19.13 -48.33 -7.27
CA ASN A 166 18.33 -47.38 -6.48
C ASN A 166 19.12 -46.75 -5.32
N TRP A 167 20.12 -47.44 -4.78
CA TRP A 167 20.84 -47.03 -3.56
C TRP A 167 22.37 -46.99 -3.73
N GLY A 168 22.90 -47.12 -4.95
CA GLY A 168 24.34 -47.16 -5.19
C GLY A 168 25.08 -45.83 -5.11
N THR A 169 24.39 -44.70 -5.27
CA THR A 169 24.96 -43.36 -5.10
C THR A 169 23.98 -42.45 -4.38
N LEU A 170 24.46 -41.34 -3.82
CA LEU A 170 23.58 -40.36 -3.18
C LEU A 170 22.52 -39.83 -4.17
N SER A 171 22.86 -39.63 -5.44
CA SER A 171 21.91 -39.14 -6.44
C SER A 171 20.83 -40.17 -6.79
N THR A 172 21.18 -41.46 -6.91
CA THR A 172 20.17 -42.50 -7.18
C THR A 172 19.27 -42.72 -5.96
N ALA A 173 19.84 -42.71 -4.75
CA ALA A 173 19.07 -42.77 -3.51
C ALA A 173 18.10 -41.57 -3.36
N MET A 174 18.52 -40.36 -3.73
CA MET A 174 17.66 -39.18 -3.74
C MET A 174 16.50 -39.30 -4.73
N LEU A 175 16.71 -39.90 -5.91
CA LEU A 175 15.64 -40.14 -6.89
C LEU A 175 14.65 -41.22 -6.41
N THR A 176 15.16 -42.28 -5.79
CA THR A 176 14.35 -43.32 -5.14
C THR A 176 13.47 -42.72 -4.05
N LEU A 177 14.03 -41.86 -3.19
CA LEU A 177 13.28 -41.18 -2.14
C LEU A 177 12.30 -40.16 -2.69
N PHE A 178 12.61 -39.47 -3.79
CA PHE A 178 11.65 -38.61 -4.47
C PHE A 178 10.40 -39.41 -4.91
N THR A 179 10.61 -40.59 -5.48
CA THR A 179 9.56 -41.54 -5.87
C THR A 179 8.71 -41.98 -4.67
N PHE A 180 9.34 -42.22 -3.52
CA PHE A 180 8.64 -42.53 -2.27
C PHE A 180 7.84 -41.34 -1.73
N VAL A 181 8.34 -40.10 -1.81
CA VAL A 181 7.59 -38.89 -1.38
C VAL A 181 6.34 -38.69 -2.23
N THR A 182 6.43 -38.91 -3.54
CA THR A 182 5.28 -38.78 -4.46
C THR A 182 4.29 -39.93 -4.33
N VAL A 183 4.65 -41.01 -3.61
CA VAL A 183 3.83 -42.22 -3.44
C VAL A 183 3.39 -42.80 -4.80
N ASP A 184 4.26 -42.68 -5.81
CA ASP A 184 4.02 -43.16 -7.17
C ASP A 184 5.10 -44.19 -7.52
N GLY A 185 4.73 -45.35 -8.07
CA GLY A 185 5.69 -46.42 -8.41
C GLY A 185 6.48 -47.05 -7.25
N TRP A 186 6.27 -46.63 -5.98
CA TRP A 186 7.07 -47.08 -4.84
C TRP A 186 6.97 -48.59 -4.52
N THR A 187 5.87 -49.24 -4.91
CA THR A 187 5.63 -50.67 -4.65
C THR A 187 6.57 -51.58 -5.44
N GLU A 188 6.97 -51.18 -6.64
CA GLU A 188 7.91 -51.93 -7.47
C GLU A 188 9.31 -51.92 -6.84
N ILE A 189 9.75 -50.75 -6.40
CA ILE A 189 11.02 -50.58 -5.67
C ILE A 189 10.97 -51.33 -4.34
N GLN A 190 9.84 -51.27 -3.61
CA GLN A 190 9.68 -51.98 -2.34
C GLN A 190 9.76 -53.50 -2.52
N LYS A 191 9.21 -54.05 -3.61
CA LYS A 191 9.24 -55.50 -3.88
C LYS A 191 10.68 -56.03 -3.97
N ASP A 192 11.60 -55.26 -4.54
CA ASP A 192 13.01 -55.62 -4.57
C ASP A 192 13.71 -55.38 -3.23
N LEU A 193 13.28 -54.34 -2.49
CA LEU A 193 13.76 -54.03 -1.15
C LEU A 193 13.31 -55.04 -0.08
N ASP A 194 12.18 -55.71 -0.26
CA ASP A 194 11.64 -56.71 0.68
C ASP A 194 12.57 -57.93 0.89
N LYS A 195 13.53 -58.13 -0.02
CA LYS A 195 14.60 -59.14 0.12
C LYS A 195 15.58 -58.79 1.25
N ARG A 196 15.56 -57.56 1.76
CA ARG A 196 16.51 -57.02 2.74
C ARG A 196 15.84 -56.75 4.09
N PRO A 197 16.55 -56.91 5.21
CA PRO A 197 16.00 -56.60 6.53
C PRO A 197 15.72 -55.09 6.68
N TYR A 198 14.73 -54.75 7.52
CA TYR A 198 14.34 -53.37 7.87
C TYR A 198 13.76 -52.51 6.74
N SER A 199 13.66 -53.02 5.51
CA SER A 199 13.17 -52.28 4.34
C SER A 199 11.74 -51.76 4.50
N GLN A 200 10.82 -52.59 4.99
CA GLN A 200 9.42 -52.22 5.20
C GLN A 200 9.27 -51.06 6.18
N TRP A 201 9.98 -51.11 7.31
CA TRP A 201 9.95 -50.05 8.32
C TRP A 201 10.55 -48.75 7.79
N PHE A 202 11.68 -48.84 7.08
CA PHE A 202 12.31 -47.68 6.44
C PHE A 202 11.33 -47.00 5.48
N THR A 203 10.72 -47.76 4.56
CA THR A 203 9.81 -47.24 3.54
C THR A 203 8.53 -46.67 4.14
N ILE A 204 7.91 -47.37 5.10
CA ILE A 204 6.67 -46.88 5.74
C ILE A 204 6.92 -45.57 6.50
N ILE A 205 8.00 -45.50 7.30
CA ILE A 205 8.34 -44.30 8.08
C ILE A 205 8.62 -43.13 7.13
N PHE A 206 9.40 -43.37 6.09
CA PHE A 206 9.75 -42.33 5.13
C PHE A 206 8.54 -41.84 4.34
N ILE A 207 7.71 -42.75 3.80
CA ILE A 207 6.49 -42.37 3.07
C ILE A 207 5.55 -41.58 3.98
N PHE A 208 5.33 -42.03 5.22
CA PHE A 208 4.47 -41.31 6.17
C PHE A 208 4.98 -39.89 6.43
N LEU A 209 6.27 -39.74 6.75
CA LEU A 209 6.86 -38.46 7.12
C LEU A 209 6.99 -37.53 5.89
N GLY A 210 7.43 -38.06 4.76
CA GLY A 210 7.55 -37.35 3.48
C GLY A 210 6.19 -36.88 2.96
N HIS A 211 5.18 -37.76 2.97
CA HIS A 211 3.83 -37.42 2.54
C HIS A 211 3.16 -36.41 3.48
N PHE A 212 3.40 -36.50 4.78
CA PHE A 212 2.94 -35.49 5.75
C PHE A 212 3.53 -34.12 5.45
N ILE A 213 4.85 -34.02 5.23
CA ILE A 213 5.50 -32.74 4.86
C ILE A 213 4.98 -32.23 3.52
N PHE A 214 4.87 -33.11 2.51
CA PHE A 214 4.39 -32.75 1.17
C PHE A 214 2.93 -32.26 1.20
N THR A 215 2.06 -32.92 1.96
CA THR A 215 0.67 -32.50 2.11
C THR A 215 0.57 -31.18 2.87
N ASN A 216 1.39 -30.98 3.91
CA ASN A 216 1.45 -29.72 4.64
C ASN A 216 1.98 -28.56 3.77
N LEU A 217 2.86 -28.83 2.81
CA LEU A 217 3.26 -27.86 1.79
C LEU A 217 2.05 -27.43 0.96
N PHE A 218 1.26 -28.39 0.47
CA PHE A 218 0.07 -28.10 -0.34
C PHE A 218 -0.98 -27.30 0.45
N ILE A 219 -1.27 -27.73 1.69
CA ILE A 219 -2.16 -27.02 2.60
C ILE A 219 -1.63 -25.60 2.88
N GLY A 220 -0.33 -25.45 3.12
CA GLY A 220 0.32 -24.16 3.36
C GLY A 220 0.16 -23.19 2.19
N ILE A 221 0.37 -23.66 0.95
CA ILE A 221 0.16 -22.86 -0.26
C ILE A 221 -1.31 -22.43 -0.39
N ILE A 222 -2.25 -23.37 -0.20
CA ILE A 222 -3.68 -23.07 -0.29
C ILE A 222 -4.07 -22.03 0.75
N ILE A 223 -3.67 -22.22 2.02
CA ILE A 223 -3.98 -21.29 3.10
C ILE A 223 -3.42 -19.91 2.79
N MET A 224 -2.18 -19.81 2.32
CA MET A 224 -1.58 -18.53 2.03
C MET A 224 -2.26 -17.82 0.85
N ASN A 225 -2.62 -18.55 -0.22
CA ASN A 225 -3.38 -17.97 -1.34
C ASN A 225 -4.76 -17.50 -0.89
N ILE A 226 -5.45 -18.28 -0.04
CA ILE A 226 -6.74 -17.89 0.55
C ILE A 226 -6.56 -16.67 1.46
N HIS A 227 -5.50 -16.64 2.26
CA HIS A 227 -5.20 -15.53 3.16
C HIS A 227 -4.96 -14.24 2.39
N GLU A 228 -4.10 -14.26 1.37
CA GLU A 228 -3.82 -13.10 0.52
C GLU A 228 -5.09 -12.62 -0.21
N ALA A 229 -5.90 -13.54 -0.74
CA ALA A 229 -7.17 -13.20 -1.38
C ALA A 229 -8.17 -12.57 -0.38
N THR A 230 -8.21 -13.09 0.85
CA THR A 230 -9.06 -12.58 1.93
C THR A 230 -8.61 -11.19 2.38
N GLU A 231 -7.31 -10.97 2.56
CA GLU A 231 -6.78 -9.64 2.92
C GLU A 231 -7.07 -8.61 1.82
N LYS A 232 -6.86 -8.96 0.54
CA LYS A 232 -7.22 -8.09 -0.58
C LYS A 232 -8.70 -7.75 -0.60
N PHE A 233 -9.57 -8.73 -0.37
CA PHE A 233 -11.02 -8.51 -0.30
C PHE A 233 -11.41 -7.59 0.86
N ILE A 234 -10.86 -7.80 2.07
CA ILE A 234 -11.11 -6.96 3.24
C ILE A 234 -10.61 -5.53 2.98
N ALA A 235 -9.43 -5.37 2.39
CA ALA A 235 -8.86 -4.06 2.05
C ALA A 235 -9.73 -3.31 1.04
N GLN A 236 -10.22 -4.00 0.00
CA GLN A 236 -11.11 -3.41 -1.00
C GLN A 236 -12.44 -2.96 -0.38
N GLN A 237 -13.07 -3.81 0.44
CA GLN A 237 -14.28 -3.46 1.19
C GLN A 237 -14.08 -2.24 2.09
N LYS A 238 -12.94 -2.16 2.79
CA LYS A 238 -12.62 -1.00 3.63
C LYS A 238 -12.47 0.28 2.81
N GLN A 239 -11.78 0.22 1.67
CA GLN A 239 -11.65 1.36 0.75
C GLN A 239 -13.00 1.81 0.20
N GLU A 240 -13.86 0.87 -0.22
CA GLU A 240 -15.21 1.18 -0.68
C GLU A 240 -16.06 1.84 0.43
N HIS A 241 -15.99 1.31 1.65
CA HIS A 241 -16.69 1.90 2.80
C HIS A 241 -16.20 3.31 3.14
N GLU A 242 -14.87 3.52 3.14
CA GLU A 242 -14.26 4.85 3.38
C GLU A 242 -14.65 5.84 2.27
N ALA A 243 -14.67 5.41 1.01
CA ALA A 243 -15.11 6.24 -0.11
C ALA A 243 -16.59 6.64 0.00
N ILE A 244 -17.47 5.71 0.38
CA ILE A 244 -18.89 5.99 0.62
C ILE A 244 -19.04 6.97 1.79
N LEU A 245 -18.30 6.78 2.88
CA LEU A 245 -18.35 7.68 4.03
C LEU A 245 -17.87 9.09 3.66
N GLN A 246 -16.81 9.19 2.87
CA GLN A 246 -16.28 10.48 2.40
C GLN A 246 -17.28 11.17 1.47
N MET A 247 -17.88 10.45 0.52
CA MET A 247 -18.94 10.96 -0.34
C MET A 247 -20.14 11.47 0.48
N LYS A 248 -20.56 10.73 1.51
CA LYS A 248 -21.64 11.16 2.41
C LYS A 248 -21.27 12.43 3.19
N LYS A 249 -20.03 12.54 3.69
CA LYS A 249 -19.53 13.74 4.36
C LYS A 249 -19.54 14.94 3.43
N ASP A 250 -19.00 14.80 2.22
CA ASP A 250 -18.94 15.88 1.23
C ASP A 250 -20.34 16.34 0.81
N PHE A 251 -21.26 15.40 0.61
CA PHE A 251 -22.67 15.70 0.35
C PHE A 251 -23.32 16.48 1.50
N LEU A 252 -23.11 16.05 2.76
CA LEU A 252 -23.63 16.74 3.93
C LEU A 252 -23.06 18.15 4.07
N PHE A 253 -21.75 18.33 3.87
CA PHE A 253 -21.11 19.65 3.94
C PHE A 253 -21.62 20.60 2.86
N GLN A 254 -21.81 20.12 1.63
CA GLN A 254 -22.40 20.94 0.57
C GLN A 254 -23.83 21.35 0.93
N ARG A 255 -24.66 20.40 1.39
CA ARG A 255 -26.03 20.69 1.82
C ARG A 255 -26.06 21.73 2.94
N GLN A 256 -25.23 21.57 3.97
CA GLN A 256 -25.15 22.52 5.08
C GLN A 256 -24.73 23.92 4.61
N ARG A 257 -23.78 24.03 3.66
CA ARG A 257 -23.38 25.33 3.10
C ARG A 257 -24.52 25.99 2.32
N ASP A 258 -25.27 25.22 1.55
CA ASP A 258 -26.42 25.72 0.80
C ASP A 258 -27.54 26.18 1.74
N ASP A 259 -27.86 25.38 2.78
CA ASP A 259 -28.85 25.72 3.80
C ASP A 259 -28.48 27.03 4.53
N VAL A 260 -27.21 27.20 4.94
CA VAL A 260 -26.71 28.42 5.59
C VAL A 260 -26.78 29.62 4.65
N LYS A 261 -26.45 29.44 3.37
CA LYS A 261 -26.52 30.52 2.38
C LYS A 261 -27.96 30.98 2.16
N GLU A 262 -28.91 30.04 2.07
CA GLU A 262 -30.34 30.36 1.96
C GLU A 262 -30.83 31.15 3.19
N MET A 263 -30.40 30.75 4.40
CA MET A 263 -30.75 31.46 5.63
C MET A 263 -30.19 32.88 5.69
N LEU A 264 -28.94 33.08 5.26
CA LEU A 264 -28.32 34.42 5.17
C LEU A 264 -29.06 35.32 4.17
N GLU A 265 -29.51 34.78 3.04
CA GLU A 265 -30.33 35.54 2.08
C GLU A 265 -31.70 35.92 2.66
N LYS A 266 -32.37 35.00 3.36
CA LYS A 266 -33.64 35.29 4.05
C LYS A 266 -33.48 36.35 5.15
N GLN A 267 -32.38 36.33 5.90
CA GLN A 267 -32.07 37.38 6.88
C GLN A 267 -31.90 38.74 6.18
N LYS A 268 -31.19 38.78 5.06
CA LYS A 268 -30.95 40.02 4.30
C LYS A 268 -32.25 40.63 3.76
N ASN A 269 -33.25 39.80 3.51
CA ASN A 269 -34.60 40.21 3.11
C ASN A 269 -35.55 40.48 4.30
N SER A 270 -35.01 40.57 5.53
CA SER A 270 -35.75 40.86 6.78
C SER A 270 -36.85 39.86 7.13
N GLN A 271 -36.75 38.59 6.68
CA GLN A 271 -37.75 37.56 6.97
C GLN A 271 -37.66 36.96 8.37
N TYR A 272 -36.55 37.13 9.09
CA TYR A 272 -36.39 36.66 10.47
C TYR A 272 -36.28 37.86 11.42
N ALA A 273 -37.02 37.82 12.54
CA ALA A 273 -37.05 38.94 13.48
C ALA A 273 -35.79 39.02 14.36
N ASN A 274 -35.15 37.87 14.63
CA ASN A 274 -34.04 37.72 15.57
C ASN A 274 -33.22 36.44 15.28
N PHE A 275 -31.95 36.44 15.72
CA PHE A 275 -30.99 35.33 15.48
C PHE A 275 -31.48 33.99 16.06
N GLU A 276 -32.25 34.03 17.16
CA GLU A 276 -32.84 32.86 17.80
C GLU A 276 -33.88 32.14 16.92
N GLU A 277 -34.67 32.89 16.14
CA GLU A 277 -35.66 32.31 15.22
C GLU A 277 -34.95 31.59 14.05
N MET A 278 -33.81 32.13 13.63
CA MET A 278 -32.95 31.54 12.58
C MET A 278 -32.29 30.24 13.05
N THR A 279 -31.70 30.21 14.25
CA THR A 279 -31.07 28.99 14.78
C THR A 279 -32.08 27.89 15.05
N ARG A 280 -33.30 28.25 15.49
CA ARG A 280 -34.39 27.27 15.68
C ARG A 280 -34.89 26.70 14.36
N SER A 281 -35.01 27.51 13.31
CA SER A 281 -35.33 27.03 11.95
C SER A 281 -34.24 26.09 11.41
N PHE A 282 -32.96 26.39 11.67
CA PHE A 282 -31.85 25.52 11.27
C PHE A 282 -31.86 24.18 12.00
N GLN A 283 -32.13 24.21 13.31
CA GLN A 283 -32.24 23.00 14.12
C GLN A 283 -33.33 22.05 13.61
N GLN A 284 -34.42 22.58 13.06
CA GLN A 284 -35.51 21.77 12.50
C GLN A 284 -35.16 21.12 11.14
N THR A 285 -34.16 21.64 10.43
CA THR A 285 -33.67 21.07 9.14
C THR A 285 -32.69 19.91 9.34
N LEU A 286 -32.09 19.81 10.54
CA LEU A 286 -31.18 18.72 10.92
C LEU A 286 -31.96 17.42 11.14
N ARG A 287 -31.51 16.33 10.49
CA ARG A 287 -32.06 14.98 10.70
C ARG A 287 -31.33 14.27 11.85
N HIS A 288 -31.98 13.31 12.49
CA HIS A 288 -31.40 12.54 13.59
C HIS A 288 -30.15 11.73 13.18
N ASP A 289 -29.99 11.44 11.88
CA ASP A 289 -28.85 10.69 11.33
C ASP A 289 -27.73 11.61 10.79
N ASP A 290 -27.90 12.93 10.86
CA ASP A 290 -26.87 13.87 10.38
C ASP A 290 -25.69 13.90 11.37
N TYR A 291 -24.50 13.55 10.88
CA TYR A 291 -23.27 13.58 11.67
C TYR A 291 -22.87 15.03 11.98
N VAL A 292 -23.26 15.54 13.15
CA VAL A 292 -22.74 16.82 13.66
C VAL A 292 -21.40 16.55 14.33
N ILE A 293 -20.34 17.16 13.80
CA ILE A 293 -19.00 17.07 14.39
C ILE A 293 -19.03 17.83 15.73
N MET A 294 -19.22 17.08 16.82
CA MET A 294 -19.23 17.56 18.21
C MET A 294 -17.82 17.81 18.79
N SER A 295 -16.79 17.95 17.95
CA SER A 295 -15.41 18.08 18.44
C SER A 295 -15.03 19.50 18.85
N ASP A 296 -15.80 20.51 18.44
CA ASP A 296 -15.50 21.91 18.71
C ASP A 296 -16.62 22.52 19.60
N PRO A 297 -16.32 23.13 20.75
CA PRO A 297 -17.32 23.83 21.56
C PRO A 297 -18.12 24.87 20.75
N CYS A 298 -17.49 25.46 19.73
CA CYS A 298 -18.12 26.43 18.85
C CYS A 298 -19.17 25.82 17.90
N SER A 299 -19.25 24.49 17.76
CA SER A 299 -20.29 23.80 16.97
C SER A 299 -21.44 23.26 17.83
N ASN A 300 -21.35 23.38 19.16
CA ASN A 300 -22.39 22.94 20.08
C ASN A 300 -23.42 24.06 20.32
N LEU A 301 -24.65 23.86 19.85
CA LEU A 301 -25.75 24.83 19.96
C LEU A 301 -26.02 25.26 21.41
N THR A 302 -25.94 24.31 22.36
CA THR A 302 -26.14 24.58 23.79
C THR A 302 -25.02 25.45 24.36
N TRP A 303 -23.80 25.29 23.85
CA TRP A 303 -22.68 26.15 24.25
C TRP A 303 -22.82 27.56 23.68
N ILE A 304 -23.23 27.68 22.41
CA ILE A 304 -23.50 28.98 21.77
C ILE A 304 -24.61 29.73 22.53
N GLU A 305 -25.71 29.05 22.89
CA GLU A 305 -26.81 29.64 23.65
C GLU A 305 -26.36 30.11 25.04
N ALA A 306 -25.60 29.28 25.76
CA ALA A 306 -25.04 29.66 27.06
C ALA A 306 -24.07 30.84 26.95
N PHE A 307 -23.23 30.87 25.90
CA PHE A 307 -22.28 31.95 25.65
C PHE A 307 -23.00 33.28 25.36
N LEU A 308 -23.99 33.28 24.47
CA LEU A 308 -24.78 34.47 24.15
C LEU A 308 -25.51 35.00 25.40
N THR A 309 -26.18 34.13 26.14
CA THR A 309 -26.89 34.49 27.38
C THR A 309 -25.94 35.08 28.43
N THR A 310 -24.74 34.51 28.56
CA THR A 310 -23.72 35.01 29.48
C THR A 310 -23.24 36.41 29.06
N THR A 311 -23.08 36.63 27.76
CA THR A 311 -22.66 37.93 27.20
C THR A 311 -23.71 39.01 27.46
N ASP A 312 -24.99 38.70 27.24
CA ASP A 312 -26.10 39.61 27.55
C ASP A 312 -26.14 40.00 29.04
N HIS A 313 -25.89 39.02 29.93
CA HIS A 313 -25.77 39.30 31.35
C HIS A 313 -24.59 40.22 31.67
N LEU A 314 -23.42 40.01 31.06
CA LEU A 314 -22.23 40.84 31.24
C LEU A 314 -22.47 42.28 30.80
N ASP A 315 -23.15 42.50 29.68
CA ASP A 315 -23.53 43.83 29.21
C ASP A 315 -24.48 44.52 30.20
N LEU A 316 -25.48 43.78 30.70
CA LEU A 316 -26.41 44.29 31.71
C LEU A 316 -25.69 44.66 33.03
N TYR A 317 -24.75 43.84 33.50
CA TYR A 317 -23.96 44.13 34.69
C TYR A 317 -23.09 45.37 34.49
N THR A 318 -22.45 45.48 33.32
CA THR A 318 -21.60 46.63 32.97
C THR A 318 -22.41 47.92 32.96
N TYR A 319 -23.60 47.90 32.34
CA TYR A 319 -24.53 49.02 32.34
C TYR A 319 -24.94 49.44 33.75
N ARG A 320 -25.32 48.48 34.61
CA ARG A 320 -25.69 48.76 36.01
C ARG A 320 -24.54 49.34 36.82
N CYS A 321 -23.32 48.83 36.65
CA CYS A 321 -22.13 49.36 37.30
C CYS A 321 -21.85 50.81 36.88
N GLN A 322 -21.98 51.13 35.59
CA GLN A 322 -21.85 52.50 35.09
C GLN A 322 -22.91 53.43 35.69
N GLN A 323 -24.16 52.97 35.81
CA GLN A 323 -25.24 53.75 36.41
C GLN A 323 -24.99 54.05 37.90
N ILE A 324 -24.48 53.07 38.67
CA ILE A 324 -24.11 53.26 40.08
C ILE A 324 -22.94 54.24 40.20
N GLN A 325 -21.91 54.10 39.35
CA GLN A 325 -20.77 55.03 39.31
C GLN A 325 -21.24 56.47 39.08
N PHE A 326 -22.18 56.69 38.15
CA PHE A 326 -22.76 58.00 37.90
C PHE A 326 -23.54 58.55 39.10
N GLN A 327 -24.33 57.70 39.77
CA GLN A 327 -25.06 58.10 40.98
C GLN A 327 -24.11 58.46 42.13
N ILE A 328 -23.06 57.68 42.36
CA ILE A 328 -22.04 57.98 43.38
C ILE A 328 -21.35 59.31 43.06
N ALA A 329 -20.98 59.54 41.81
CA ALA A 329 -20.37 60.80 41.39
C ALA A 329 -21.28 62.01 41.65
N ASN A 330 -22.58 61.89 41.36
CA ASN A 330 -23.55 62.95 41.66
C ASN A 330 -23.70 63.22 43.15
N VAL A 331 -23.84 62.17 43.98
CA VAL A 331 -23.93 62.33 45.44
C VAL A 331 -22.67 62.97 46.01
N LEU A 332 -21.48 62.58 45.53
CA LEU A 332 -20.22 63.18 45.95
C LEU A 332 -20.12 64.66 45.53
N ALA A 333 -20.61 65.00 44.34
CA ALA A 333 -20.69 66.39 43.88
C ALA A 333 -21.63 67.22 44.76
N ASP A 334 -22.82 66.71 45.06
CA ASP A 334 -23.80 67.37 45.95
C ASP A 334 -23.21 67.56 47.36
N MET A 335 -22.53 66.55 47.90
CA MET A 335 -21.86 66.65 49.21
C MET A 335 -20.70 67.66 49.21
N ALA A 336 -19.94 67.74 48.12
CA ALA A 336 -18.87 68.73 47.98
C ALA A 336 -19.44 70.16 47.89
N GLU A 337 -20.55 70.34 47.16
CA GLU A 337 -21.23 71.63 47.06
C GLU A 337 -21.84 72.05 48.41
N MET A 338 -22.42 71.11 49.17
CA MET A 338 -22.90 71.38 50.54
C MET A 338 -21.76 71.80 51.48
N LYS A 339 -20.62 71.10 51.46
CA LYS A 339 -19.45 71.49 52.28
C LYS A 339 -18.87 72.85 51.88
N LEU A 340 -18.92 73.22 50.61
CA LEU A 340 -18.54 74.57 50.15
C LEU A 340 -19.50 75.61 50.73
N LYS A 341 -20.82 75.39 50.65
CA LYS A 341 -21.83 76.28 51.24
C LYS A 341 -21.69 76.41 52.76
N GLU A 342 -21.41 75.32 53.48
CA GLU A 342 -21.15 75.35 54.93
C GLU A 342 -19.90 76.19 55.25
N LYS A 343 -18.79 76.00 54.52
CA LYS A 343 -17.59 76.83 54.70
C LYS A 343 -17.82 78.31 54.39
N GLU A 344 -18.60 78.61 53.36
CA GLU A 344 -18.98 79.99 53.03
C GLU A 344 -19.84 80.61 54.14
N GLN A 345 -20.77 79.85 54.71
CA GLN A 345 -21.58 80.29 55.85
C GLN A 345 -20.75 80.48 57.12
N GLU A 346 -19.83 79.57 57.46
CA GLU A 346 -18.91 79.72 58.59
C GLU A 346 -17.97 80.93 58.41
N ALA A 347 -17.44 81.14 57.21
CA ALA A 347 -16.62 82.30 56.88
C ALA A 347 -17.41 83.62 56.98
N ALA A 348 -18.69 83.63 56.55
CA ALA A 348 -19.58 84.77 56.71
C ALA A 348 -19.91 85.04 58.20
N LEU A 349 -20.12 83.99 58.99
CA LEU A 349 -20.38 84.09 60.44
C LEU A 349 -19.14 84.64 61.17
N GLN A 350 -17.94 84.12 60.89
CA GLN A 350 -16.68 84.64 61.43
C GLN A 350 -16.43 86.10 61.02
N ALA A 351 -16.69 86.47 59.76
CA ALA A 351 -16.58 87.85 59.29
C ALA A 351 -17.55 88.80 60.03
N SER A 352 -18.73 88.33 60.42
CA SER A 352 -19.73 89.10 61.17
C SER A 352 -19.41 89.26 62.67
N ALA A 353 -18.66 88.34 63.26
CA ALA A 353 -18.26 88.36 64.67
C ALA A 353 -17.04 89.25 64.97
N LEU A 354 -16.36 89.77 63.94
CA LEU A 354 -15.23 90.70 64.10
C LEU A 354 -15.69 92.12 64.52
N PRO A 355 -15.00 92.82 65.45
CA PRO A 355 -15.30 94.21 65.82
C PRO A 355 -15.32 95.15 64.60
N ARG A 356 -16.25 96.12 64.56
CA ARG A 356 -16.52 97.00 63.39
C ARG A 356 -15.28 97.60 62.69
N GLY A 357 -14.22 97.92 63.44
CA GLY A 357 -12.96 98.44 62.86
C GLY A 357 -12.20 97.42 62.00
N MET A 358 -12.30 96.13 62.34
CA MET A 358 -11.63 95.03 61.64
C MET A 358 -12.42 94.57 60.40
N GLN A 359 -13.75 94.72 60.41
CA GLN A 359 -14.62 94.45 59.25
C GLN A 359 -14.34 95.41 58.08
N LEU A 360 -14.07 96.69 58.36
CA LEU A 360 -13.66 97.69 57.36
C LEU A 360 -12.29 97.36 56.75
N PHE A 361 -11.34 96.89 57.56
CA PHE A 361 -10.00 96.50 57.11
C PHE A 361 -10.03 95.25 56.20
N MET A 362 -10.83 94.23 56.55
CA MET A 362 -11.01 93.03 55.71
C MET A 362 -11.68 93.35 54.37
N ARG A 363 -12.69 94.24 54.35
CA ARG A 363 -13.32 94.72 53.09
C ARG A 363 -12.34 95.49 52.20
N ALA A 364 -11.46 96.32 52.78
CA ALA A 364 -10.41 97.01 52.04
C ALA A 364 -9.36 96.02 51.49
N LYS A 365 -8.98 95.00 52.27
CA LYS A 365 -8.02 93.97 51.85
C LYS A 365 -8.57 93.11 50.71
N ALA A 366 -9.82 92.66 50.78
CA ALA A 366 -10.48 91.87 49.73
C ALA A 366 -10.67 92.66 48.42
N ALA A 367 -10.94 93.97 48.52
CA ALA A 367 -11.00 94.85 47.35
C ALA A 367 -9.63 95.08 46.70
N MET A 368 -8.52 94.96 47.45
CA MET A 368 -7.18 95.01 46.91
C MET A 368 -6.73 93.69 46.27
N THR A 369 -7.05 92.53 46.86
CA THR A 369 -6.68 91.23 46.26
C THR A 369 -7.38 90.94 44.95
N LYS A 370 -8.66 91.32 44.79
CA LYS A 370 -9.43 91.20 43.53
C LYS A 370 -8.91 92.04 42.37
N LYS A 371 -7.90 92.89 42.61
CA LYS A 371 -7.23 93.69 41.59
C LYS A 371 -5.92 93.06 41.09
N THR A 372 -5.50 91.91 41.65
CA THR A 372 -4.21 91.25 41.35
C THR A 372 -4.28 89.74 41.08
N ALA A 373 -5.43 89.07 41.24
CA ALA A 373 -5.71 87.68 40.83
C ALA A 373 -7.23 87.48 40.82
#